data_AF-A0A372DS14-F1
#
_entry.id   AF-A0A372DS14-F1
#
_cell.length_a   1.000
_cell.length_b   1.000
_cell.length_c   1.000
_cell.angle_alpha   90.00
_cell.angle_beta   90.00
_cell.angle_gamma   90.00
#
_symmetry.space_group_name_H-M   'P 1'
#
loop_
_entity.id
_entity.type
_entity.pdbx_description
1 polymer ?
#
loop_
_entity_poly.entity_id
_entity_poly.type
_entity_poly.pdbx_seq_one_letter_code
_entity_poly.pdbx_strand_id
1 'polypeptide(L)'
;MLMRSFRDSRRAGGFTLVELMVALVVGLIVVLAAVGFVVSVAKANSENIQVTRLTQELRSLTDVMARDIRRARYVVDPAGLVGAGPAAIDHDAIYPALADGPQSCIQYSYDNPPNLPISTLSHRIRLVGTDVVLKTDADPTAACASTSDGSKLNSSEVQITQLRFNPTSDSSYDIVVKGKLANAPAGSTLAAIEREFRETVFVRSGPVN
;
A
#
# COMPACT_ATOMS: atom_id res chain seq x y z
N MET A 1 -90.20 -0.49 -3.04
CA MET A 1 -89.14 -0.20 -4.04
C MET A 1 -88.03 -1.23 -3.83
N LEU A 2 -87.85 -2.09 -4.83
CA LEU A 2 -86.83 -3.13 -4.92
C LEU A 2 -85.42 -2.53 -4.90
N MET A 3 -84.47 -3.17 -4.24
CA MET A 3 -83.27 -3.65 -4.93
C MET A 3 -82.51 -4.70 -4.11
N ARG A 4 -82.38 -5.87 -4.75
CA ARG A 4 -81.64 -7.07 -4.32
C ARG A 4 -80.13 -6.82 -4.39
N SER A 5 -79.45 -7.29 -3.34
CA SER A 5 -78.31 -8.21 -3.36
C SER A 5 -77.35 -8.19 -4.56
N PHE A 6 -76.07 -7.92 -4.27
CA PHE A 6 -74.96 -8.67 -4.84
C PHE A 6 -73.98 -9.04 -3.73
N ARG A 7 -73.98 -10.32 -3.32
CA ARG A 7 -72.89 -10.90 -2.55
C ARG A 7 -72.34 -12.06 -3.36
N ASP A 8 -71.41 -11.72 -4.26
CA ASP A 8 -70.62 -12.71 -4.99
C ASP A 8 -69.69 -13.41 -4.00
N SER A 9 -70.09 -14.60 -3.56
CA SER A 9 -69.19 -15.54 -2.91
C SER A 9 -68.37 -16.21 -4.00
N ARG A 10 -67.18 -15.66 -4.30
CA ARG A 10 -66.22 -16.33 -5.20
C ARG A 10 -65.86 -17.67 -4.56
N ARG A 11 -66.20 -18.77 -5.25
CA ARG A 11 -65.75 -20.11 -4.88
C ARG A 11 -64.23 -20.15 -5.04
N ALA A 12 -63.50 -20.29 -3.93
CA ALA A 12 -62.07 -20.57 -3.98
C ALA A 12 -61.89 -21.99 -4.55
N GLY A 13 -61.32 -22.10 -5.75
CA GLY A 13 -60.90 -23.38 -6.31
C GLY A 13 -59.72 -23.94 -5.52
N GLY A 14 -59.72 -25.24 -5.23
CA GLY A 14 -58.57 -25.94 -4.64
C GLY A 14 -57.45 -26.17 -5.66
N PHE A 15 -56.22 -26.37 -5.20
CA PHE A 15 -55.08 -26.66 -6.05
C PHE A 15 -55.04 -28.14 -6.45
N THR A 16 -54.63 -28.40 -7.69
CA THR A 16 -54.31 -29.75 -8.14
C THR A 16 -52.93 -30.19 -7.62
N LEU A 17 -52.72 -31.51 -7.47
CA LEU A 17 -51.43 -32.06 -7.03
C LEU A 17 -50.30 -31.66 -7.98
N VAL A 18 -50.58 -31.63 -9.29
CA VAL A 18 -49.61 -31.25 -10.33
C VAL A 18 -49.22 -29.77 -10.22
N GLU A 19 -50.17 -28.85 -9.95
CA GLU A 19 -49.84 -27.44 -9.71
C GLU A 19 -48.92 -27.26 -8.50
N LEU A 20 -49.15 -28.03 -7.43
CA LEU A 20 -48.30 -27.98 -6.24
C LEU A 20 -46.88 -28.48 -6.54
N MET A 21 -46.75 -29.55 -7.32
CA MET A 21 -45.44 -30.05 -7.75
C MET A 21 -44.69 -29.02 -8.61
N VAL A 22 -45.37 -28.40 -9.57
CA VAL A 22 -44.77 -27.36 -10.43
C VAL A 22 -44.36 -26.15 -9.60
N ALA A 23 -45.22 -25.67 -8.69
CA ALA A 23 -44.92 -24.53 -7.83
C ALA A 23 -43.70 -24.78 -6.93
N LEU A 24 -43.57 -25.98 -6.37
CA LEU A 24 -42.43 -26.37 -5.55
C LEU A 24 -41.13 -26.39 -6.37
N VAL A 25 -41.16 -26.96 -7.58
CA VAL A 25 -39.99 -27.03 -8.46
C VAL A 25 -39.54 -25.63 -8.86
N VAL A 26 -40.47 -24.78 -9.28
CA VAL A 26 -40.16 -23.38 -9.64
C VAL A 26 -39.64 -22.61 -8.44
N GLY A 27 -40.24 -22.79 -7.25
CA GLY A 27 -39.77 -22.18 -6.01
C GLY A 27 -38.34 -22.56 -5.66
N LEU A 28 -37.97 -23.85 -5.80
CA LEU A 28 -36.61 -24.33 -5.61
C LEU A 28 -35.61 -23.67 -6.58
N ILE A 29 -35.96 -23.57 -7.86
CA ILE A 29 -35.11 -22.92 -8.87
C ILE A 29 -34.85 -21.46 -8.50
N VAL A 30 -35.88 -20.72 -8.10
CA VAL A 30 -35.75 -19.32 -7.69
C VAL A 30 -34.88 -19.17 -6.45
N VAL A 31 -35.05 -20.03 -5.44
CA VAL A 31 -34.21 -20.01 -4.23
C VAL A 31 -32.76 -20.31 -4.57
N LEU A 32 -32.48 -21.30 -5.43
CA LEU A 32 -31.11 -21.59 -5.87
C LEU A 32 -30.48 -20.40 -6.59
N ALA A 33 -31.22 -19.73 -7.48
CA ALA A 33 -30.76 -18.53 -8.15
C ALA A 33 -30.48 -17.39 -7.16
N ALA A 34 -31.36 -17.17 -6.18
CA ALA A 34 -31.20 -16.15 -5.16
C ALA A 34 -29.98 -16.41 -4.26
N VAL A 35 -29.77 -17.65 -3.82
CA VAL A 35 -28.59 -18.04 -3.04
C VAL A 35 -27.31 -17.84 -3.85
N GLY A 36 -27.29 -18.28 -5.12
CA GLY A 36 -26.15 -18.07 -6.01
C GLY A 36 -25.82 -16.59 -6.20
N PHE A 37 -26.84 -15.75 -6.33
CA PHE A 37 -26.68 -14.29 -6.41
C PHE A 37 -26.07 -13.72 -5.11
N VAL A 38 -26.59 -14.09 -3.94
CA VAL A 38 -26.07 -13.62 -2.64
C VAL A 38 -24.60 -14.03 -2.45
N VAL A 39 -24.25 -15.27 -2.80
CA VAL A 39 -22.85 -15.75 -2.73
C VAL A 39 -21.95 -14.94 -3.67
N SER A 40 -22.42 -14.65 -4.88
CA SER A 40 -21.68 -13.81 -5.83
C SER A 40 -21.43 -12.40 -5.29
N VAL A 41 -22.47 -11.78 -4.70
CA VAL A 41 -22.35 -10.45 -4.08
C VAL A 41 -21.40 -10.47 -2.88
N ALA A 42 -21.50 -11.49 -2.02
CA ALA A 42 -20.63 -11.64 -0.87
C ALA A 42 -19.15 -11.80 -1.29
N LYS A 43 -18.88 -12.60 -2.34
CA LYS A 43 -17.54 -12.74 -2.91
C LYS A 43 -17.02 -11.41 -3.44
N ALA A 44 -17.80 -10.71 -4.27
CA ALA A 44 -17.40 -9.42 -4.82
C ALA A 44 -17.10 -8.38 -3.72
N ASN A 45 -17.91 -8.34 -2.65
CA ASN A 45 -17.68 -7.46 -1.51
C ASN A 45 -16.37 -7.79 -0.78
N SER A 46 -16.10 -9.08 -0.55
CA SER A 46 -14.84 -9.51 0.06
C SER A 46 -13.62 -9.11 -0.79
N GLU A 47 -13.71 -9.30 -2.11
CA GLU A 47 -12.65 -8.91 -3.03
C GLU A 47 -12.40 -7.40 -3.03
N ASN A 48 -13.47 -6.59 -3.04
CA ASN A 48 -13.38 -5.14 -2.93
C ASN A 48 -12.71 -4.67 -1.62
N ILE A 49 -13.03 -5.32 -0.50
CA ILE A 49 -12.39 -5.03 0.79
C ILE A 49 -10.89 -5.31 0.73
N GLN A 50 -10.48 -6.44 0.14
CA GLN A 50 -9.06 -6.81 0.03
C GLN A 50 -8.28 -5.84 -0.85
N VAL A 51 -8.86 -5.41 -1.98
CA VAL A 51 -8.25 -4.37 -2.85
C VAL A 51 -8.12 -3.04 -2.12
N THR A 52 -9.13 -2.66 -1.34
CA THR A 52 -9.09 -1.43 -0.55
C THR A 52 -7.99 -1.49 0.51
N ARG A 53 -7.87 -2.62 1.21
CA ARG A 53 -6.79 -2.86 2.18
C ARG A 53 -5.40 -2.78 1.52
N LEU A 54 -5.20 -3.44 0.38
CA LEU A 54 -3.94 -3.34 -0.37
C LEU A 54 -3.58 -1.89 -0.68
N THR A 55 -4.55 -1.10 -1.12
CA THR A 55 -4.33 0.32 -1.43
C THR A 55 -3.98 1.15 -0.19
N GLN A 56 -4.62 0.86 0.96
CA GLN A 56 -4.33 1.52 2.23
C GLN A 56 -2.93 1.16 2.76
N GLU A 57 -2.53 -0.11 2.70
CA GLU A 57 -1.20 -0.58 3.11
C GLU A 57 -0.10 0.06 2.26
N LEU A 58 -0.27 0.08 0.93
CA LEU A 58 0.70 0.73 0.04
C LEU A 58 0.83 2.23 0.34
N ARG A 59 -0.29 2.91 0.57
CA ARG A 59 -0.30 4.33 0.95
C ARG A 59 0.37 4.57 2.31
N SER A 60 0.09 3.72 3.28
CA SER A 60 0.69 3.81 4.62
C SER A 60 2.21 3.63 4.54
N LEU A 61 2.66 2.61 3.80
CA LEU A 61 4.06 2.34 3.55
C LEU A 61 4.75 3.52 2.87
N THR A 62 4.16 4.09 1.81
CA THR A 62 4.76 5.24 1.11
C THR A 62 4.81 6.48 1.97
N ASP A 63 3.79 6.73 2.78
CA ASP A 63 3.73 7.88 3.68
C ASP A 63 4.76 7.77 4.82
N VAL A 64 5.01 6.56 5.34
CA VAL A 64 6.13 6.30 6.26
C VAL A 64 7.47 6.59 5.59
N MET A 65 7.70 6.04 4.39
CA MET A 65 8.95 6.30 3.64
C MET A 65 9.12 7.78 3.32
N ALA A 66 8.05 8.46 2.89
CA ALA A 66 8.06 9.87 2.56
C ALA A 66 8.38 10.74 3.77
N ARG A 67 7.76 10.46 4.93
CA ARG A 67 8.08 11.17 6.17
C ARG A 67 9.54 11.00 6.59
N ASP A 68 10.10 9.81 6.42
CA ASP A 68 11.49 9.55 6.79
C ASP A 68 12.46 10.25 5.83
N ILE A 69 12.21 10.16 4.51
CA ILE A 69 13.00 10.86 3.49
C ILE A 69 12.91 12.39 3.66
N ARG A 70 11.76 12.95 4.06
CA ARG A 70 11.64 14.40 4.36
C ARG A 70 12.53 14.87 5.49
N ARG A 71 12.99 13.97 6.37
CA ARG A 71 13.94 14.28 7.46
C ARG A 71 15.38 14.31 6.99
N ALA A 72 15.68 13.85 5.78
CA ALA A 72 17.02 13.92 5.22
C ALA A 72 17.60 15.33 5.39
N ARG A 73 18.88 15.41 5.75
CA ARG A 73 19.63 16.64 6.02
C ARG A 73 19.09 17.48 7.17
N TYR A 74 18.25 16.92 8.03
CA TYR A 74 17.93 17.58 9.30
C TYR A 74 19.18 17.64 10.18
N VAL A 75 19.40 18.82 10.76
CA VAL A 75 20.56 19.13 11.61
C VAL A 75 20.06 19.71 12.93
N VAL A 76 20.60 19.23 14.06
CA VAL A 76 20.11 19.57 15.40
C VAL A 76 20.47 21.01 15.81
N ASP A 77 21.69 21.48 15.51
CA ASP A 77 22.14 22.85 15.80
C ASP A 77 22.69 23.54 14.54
N PRO A 78 21.81 24.16 13.72
CA PRO A 78 22.26 24.89 12.53
C PRO A 78 23.02 26.18 12.87
N ALA A 79 22.85 26.75 14.07
CA ALA A 79 23.50 27.99 14.46
C ALA A 79 24.97 27.78 14.84
N GLY A 80 25.28 26.67 15.51
CA GLY A 80 26.65 26.24 15.81
C GLY A 80 27.49 25.88 14.59
N LEU A 81 26.87 25.71 13.42
CA LEU A 81 27.52 25.37 12.16
C LEU A 81 27.75 26.57 11.23
N VAL A 82 27.31 27.77 11.62
CA VAL A 82 27.55 29.00 10.86
C VAL A 82 29.07 29.26 10.80
N GLY A 83 29.64 29.20 9.60
CA GLY A 83 31.08 29.41 9.38
C GLY A 83 31.95 28.14 9.48
N ALA A 84 31.34 26.96 9.72
CA ALA A 84 32.06 25.69 9.82
C ALA A 84 32.53 25.13 8.45
N GLY A 85 32.08 25.72 7.34
CA GLY A 85 32.39 25.27 5.98
C GLY A 85 31.65 23.99 5.58
N PRO A 86 31.65 23.62 4.28
CA PRO A 86 30.90 22.47 3.76
C PRO A 86 31.37 21.12 4.32
N ALA A 87 32.64 21.00 4.73
CA ALA A 87 33.19 19.77 5.29
C ALA A 87 32.70 19.44 6.71
N ALA A 88 32.04 20.37 7.40
CA ALA A 88 31.50 20.15 8.76
C ALA A 88 30.12 19.49 8.77
N ILE A 89 29.48 19.32 7.60
CA ILE A 89 28.15 18.75 7.47
C ILE A 89 28.20 17.64 6.40
N ASP A 90 28.64 16.44 6.77
CA ASP A 90 28.57 15.24 5.90
C ASP A 90 27.12 14.68 5.78
N HIS A 91 26.13 15.58 5.80
CA HIS A 91 24.73 15.24 5.53
C HIS A 91 24.38 15.39 4.06
N ASP A 92 25.38 15.66 3.21
CA ASP A 92 25.19 16.35 1.94
C ASP A 92 24.86 15.43 0.76
N ALA A 93 24.57 14.16 0.99
CA ALA A 93 24.28 13.27 -0.13
C ALA A 93 23.11 12.33 0.14
N ILE A 94 22.02 12.59 -0.61
CA ILE A 94 21.07 11.54 -0.94
C ILE A 94 21.68 10.80 -2.11
N TYR A 95 22.07 9.55 -1.87
CA TYR A 95 22.50 8.64 -2.93
C TYR A 95 21.33 7.74 -3.28
N PRO A 96 20.49 8.07 -4.28
CA PRO A 96 19.75 7.02 -4.95
C PRO A 96 20.82 6.11 -5.57
N ALA A 97 20.81 4.82 -5.26
CA ALA A 97 21.73 3.90 -5.92
C ALA A 97 21.37 3.82 -7.40
N LEU A 98 22.02 4.66 -8.20
CA LEU A 98 21.91 4.68 -9.66
C LEU A 98 23.03 3.89 -10.33
N ALA A 99 24.03 3.43 -9.57
CA ALA A 99 25.29 3.02 -10.16
C ALA A 99 25.25 1.64 -10.85
N ASP A 100 24.65 0.58 -10.29
CA ASP A 100 24.67 -0.76 -10.96
C ASP A 100 23.54 -1.70 -10.46
N GLY A 101 22.27 -1.29 -10.53
CA GLY A 101 21.15 -2.16 -10.13
C GLY A 101 19.77 -1.51 -10.12
N PRO A 102 18.68 -2.27 -9.91
CA PRO A 102 17.33 -1.70 -9.83
C PRO A 102 17.31 -0.58 -8.78
N GLN A 103 16.71 0.58 -9.12
CA GLN A 103 16.62 1.80 -8.27
C GLN A 103 15.73 1.60 -7.03
N SER A 104 15.86 0.47 -6.35
CA SER A 104 15.08 0.04 -5.21
C SER A 104 15.74 0.38 -3.89
N CYS A 105 16.78 1.20 -3.89
CA CYS A 105 17.47 1.69 -2.70
C CYS A 105 17.68 3.21 -2.77
N ILE A 106 17.35 3.88 -1.67
CA ILE A 106 17.70 5.28 -1.43
C ILE A 106 18.41 5.37 -0.08
N GLN A 107 19.50 6.11 -0.05
CA GLN A 107 20.26 6.41 1.16
C GLN A 107 20.26 7.91 1.42
N TYR A 108 20.12 8.31 2.67
CA TYR A 108 20.14 9.69 3.15
C TYR A 108 20.63 9.72 4.60
N SER A 109 21.03 10.87 5.11
CA SER A 109 21.45 11.01 6.51
C SER A 109 20.74 12.19 7.17
N TYR A 110 20.57 12.10 8.48
CA TYR A 110 20.04 13.19 9.30
C TYR A 110 20.47 13.01 10.76
N ASP A 111 20.56 14.12 11.50
CA ASP A 111 20.94 14.10 12.91
C ASP A 111 19.82 13.54 13.80
N ASN A 112 20.18 12.63 14.71
CA ASN A 112 19.31 12.13 15.77
C ASN A 112 19.71 12.73 17.13
N PRO A 113 18.90 13.61 17.75
CA PRO A 113 19.16 14.08 19.11
C PRO A 113 19.03 12.90 20.11
N PRO A 114 19.80 12.88 21.23
CA PRO A 114 20.57 13.98 21.81
C PRO A 114 22.11 13.87 21.63
N ASN A 115 22.61 12.91 20.84
CA ASN A 115 24.03 12.59 20.84
C ASN A 115 24.83 13.49 19.90
N LEU A 116 25.56 14.45 20.48
CA LEU A 116 26.70 15.15 19.87
C LEU A 116 27.99 14.36 20.21
N PRO A 117 28.99 14.28 19.32
CA PRO A 117 29.21 15.12 18.15
C PRO A 117 29.18 14.32 16.83
N ILE A 118 28.40 14.79 15.85
CA ILE A 118 28.56 14.44 14.43
C ILE A 118 28.52 12.93 14.13
N SER A 119 27.69 12.14 14.81
CA SER A 119 27.41 10.79 14.32
C SER A 119 26.37 10.89 13.22
N THR A 120 26.82 11.17 12.00
CA THR A 120 25.97 11.10 10.81
C THR A 120 25.48 9.66 10.67
N LEU A 121 24.28 9.38 11.17
CA LEU A 121 23.62 8.10 10.97
C LEU A 121 23.06 8.11 9.56
N SER A 122 23.58 7.21 8.73
CA SER A 122 23.02 6.94 7.43
C SER A 122 21.76 6.10 7.60
N HIS A 123 20.69 6.52 6.92
CA HIS A 123 19.42 5.84 6.82
C HIS A 123 19.29 5.37 5.38
N ARG A 124 18.77 4.16 5.20
CA ARG A 124 18.50 3.62 3.88
C ARG A 124 17.20 2.87 3.85
N ILE A 125 16.46 3.07 2.77
CA ILE A 125 15.27 2.31 2.46
C ILE A 125 15.57 1.47 1.24
N ARG A 126 15.40 0.15 1.34
CA ARG A 126 15.58 -0.76 0.20
C ARG A 126 14.51 -1.84 0.11
N LEU A 127 14.29 -2.34 -1.09
CA LEU A 127 13.53 -3.57 -1.32
C LEU A 127 14.44 -4.80 -1.20
N VAL A 128 14.03 -5.77 -0.39
CA VAL A 128 14.71 -7.06 -0.18
C VAL A 128 13.71 -8.18 -0.43
N GLY A 129 13.87 -8.88 -1.54
CA GLY A 129 12.84 -9.82 -1.99
C GLY A 129 11.51 -9.08 -2.21
N THR A 130 10.54 -9.30 -1.33
CA THR A 130 9.22 -8.64 -1.35
C THR A 130 9.02 -7.58 -0.27
N ASP A 131 10.01 -7.39 0.60
CA ASP A 131 9.88 -6.56 1.79
C ASP A 131 10.68 -5.28 1.67
N VAL A 132 10.07 -4.17 2.07
CA VAL A 132 10.76 -2.89 2.16
C VAL A 132 11.33 -2.77 3.55
N VAL A 133 12.64 -2.56 3.64
CA VAL A 133 13.35 -2.45 4.91
C VAL A 133 13.96 -1.07 5.06
N LEU A 134 13.88 -0.54 6.28
CA LEU A 134 14.60 0.64 6.73
C LEU A 134 15.77 0.19 7.60
N LYS A 135 16.97 0.65 7.27
CA LYS A 135 18.15 0.38 8.08
C LYS A 135 18.86 1.68 8.44
N THR A 136 19.34 1.74 9.67
CA THR A 136 20.25 2.77 10.15
C THR A 136 21.64 2.16 10.30
N ASP A 137 22.65 2.87 9.81
CA ASP A 137 24.05 2.46 9.82
C ASP A 137 24.93 3.67 10.18
N ALA A 138 25.94 3.44 11.01
CA ALA A 138 26.90 4.46 11.43
C ALA A 138 27.94 4.80 10.35
N ASP A 139 28.01 4.04 9.26
CA ASP A 139 28.94 4.23 8.15
C ASP A 139 28.16 4.62 6.87
N PRO A 140 28.33 5.85 6.34
CA PRO A 140 27.64 6.32 5.15
C PRO A 140 28.18 5.72 3.84
N THR A 141 29.29 4.98 3.84
CA THR A 141 29.96 4.55 2.61
C THR A 141 29.49 3.20 2.05
N ALA A 142 28.76 2.39 2.84
CA ALA A 142 28.41 1.01 2.49
C ALA A 142 26.91 0.74 2.24
N ALA A 143 26.05 1.77 2.21
CA ALA A 143 24.65 1.54 2.57
C ALA A 143 23.77 0.93 1.46
N CYS A 144 23.82 1.33 0.19
CA CYS A 144 23.02 0.63 -0.83
C CYS A 144 23.66 -0.65 -1.39
N ALA A 145 24.92 -0.94 -1.03
CA ALA A 145 25.65 -2.14 -1.47
C ALA A 145 25.68 -3.28 -0.42
N SER A 146 25.33 -3.01 0.84
CA SER A 146 25.39 -4.02 1.91
C SER A 146 24.13 -4.88 2.00
N THR A 147 24.34 -6.17 2.27
CA THR A 147 23.33 -7.24 2.31
C THR A 147 22.66 -7.41 3.66
N SER A 148 23.02 -6.62 4.67
CA SER A 148 22.41 -6.70 6.00
C SER A 148 20.98 -6.17 5.98
N ASP A 149 20.05 -6.97 6.51
CA ASP A 149 18.63 -6.65 6.51
C ASP A 149 18.30 -5.62 7.60
N GLY A 150 17.49 -4.63 7.21
CA GLY A 150 16.96 -3.61 8.11
C GLY A 150 15.66 -4.05 8.78
N SER A 151 15.02 -3.11 9.46
CA SER A 151 13.67 -3.29 10.00
C SER A 151 12.64 -3.25 8.88
N LYS A 152 11.78 -4.27 8.80
CA LYS A 152 10.68 -4.34 7.83
C LYS A 152 9.66 -3.22 8.05
N LEU A 153 9.27 -2.55 6.97
CA LEU A 153 8.28 -1.46 6.96
C LEU A 153 6.90 -1.91 6.47
N ASN A 154 6.83 -2.83 5.50
CA ASN A 154 5.55 -3.33 4.97
C ASN A 154 4.94 -4.39 5.89
N SER A 155 3.61 -4.53 5.87
CA SER A 155 2.95 -5.61 6.58
C SER A 155 3.16 -6.98 5.91
N SER A 156 2.88 -8.07 6.61
CA SER A 156 3.00 -9.45 6.09
C SER A 156 1.96 -9.79 5.01
N GLU A 157 0.88 -9.03 4.94
CA GLU A 157 -0.26 -9.19 4.05
C GLU A 157 0.00 -8.65 2.64
N VAL A 158 1.05 -7.83 2.46
CA VAL A 158 1.37 -7.19 1.19
C VAL A 158 2.82 -7.49 0.81
N GLN A 159 3.01 -7.89 -0.45
CA GLN A 159 4.31 -8.08 -1.07
C GLN A 159 4.59 -6.94 -2.03
N ILE A 160 5.75 -6.31 -1.86
CA ILE A 160 6.23 -5.25 -2.76
C ILE A 160 7.01 -5.92 -3.89
N THR A 161 6.53 -5.73 -5.10
CA THR A 161 7.10 -6.30 -6.33
C THR A 161 8.11 -5.33 -6.94
N GLN A 162 7.89 -4.03 -6.75
CA GLN A 162 8.77 -2.99 -7.26
C GLN A 162 8.81 -1.81 -6.30
N LEU A 163 10.03 -1.35 -6.03
CA LEU A 163 10.30 -0.06 -5.39
C LEU A 163 11.23 0.72 -6.31
N ARG A 164 10.90 1.99 -6.55
CA ARG A 164 11.72 2.91 -7.34
C ARG A 164 11.77 4.27 -6.66
N PHE A 165 12.97 4.83 -6.61
CA PHE A 165 13.19 6.22 -6.23
C PHE A 165 13.74 6.96 -7.46
N ASN A 166 12.89 7.78 -8.08
CA ASN A 166 13.24 8.52 -9.28
C ASN A 166 13.49 9.98 -8.90
N PRO A 167 14.69 10.53 -9.13
CA PRO A 167 14.89 11.97 -8.98
C PRO A 167 14.03 12.70 -10.02
N THR A 168 13.21 13.64 -9.56
CA THR A 168 12.37 14.49 -10.41
C THR A 168 13.01 15.88 -10.57
N SER A 169 13.70 16.34 -9.53
CA SER A 169 14.57 17.51 -9.56
C SER A 169 15.69 17.35 -8.54
N ASP A 170 16.57 18.34 -8.47
CA ASP A 170 17.59 18.52 -7.45
C ASP A 170 17.11 18.21 -6.02
N SER A 171 15.93 18.69 -5.65
CA SER A 171 15.37 18.57 -4.29
C SER A 171 14.09 17.75 -4.22
N SER A 172 13.75 16.97 -5.26
CA SER A 172 12.54 16.16 -5.26
C SER A 172 12.73 14.76 -5.83
N TYR A 173 12.09 13.79 -5.18
CA TYR A 173 12.13 12.38 -5.53
C TYR A 173 10.70 11.83 -5.64
N ASP A 174 10.42 11.13 -6.73
CA ASP A 174 9.25 10.31 -6.89
C ASP A 174 9.50 8.92 -6.27
N ILE A 175 8.71 8.59 -5.26
CA ILE A 175 8.63 7.26 -4.69
C ILE A 175 7.56 6.49 -5.45
N VAL A 176 7.95 5.40 -6.13
CA VAL A 176 7.02 4.52 -6.84
C VAL A 176 7.06 3.14 -6.19
N VAL A 177 5.91 2.69 -5.73
CA VAL A 177 5.75 1.39 -5.09
C VAL A 177 4.71 0.59 -5.85
N LYS A 178 5.07 -0.62 -6.27
CA LYS A 178 4.12 -1.61 -6.76
C LYS A 178 4.06 -2.77 -5.79
N GLY A 179 2.84 -3.25 -5.55
CA GLY A 179 2.65 -4.41 -4.69
C GLY A 179 1.33 -5.11 -4.94
N LYS A 180 1.27 -6.31 -4.37
CA LYS A 180 0.13 -7.23 -4.44
C LYS A 180 -0.12 -7.86 -3.08
N LEU A 181 -1.26 -8.52 -2.93
CA LEU A 181 -1.56 -9.29 -1.72
C LEU A 181 -0.62 -10.50 -1.63
N ALA A 182 -0.09 -10.74 -0.43
CA ALA A 182 0.77 -11.89 -0.15
C ALA A 182 -0.02 -13.21 -0.28
N ASN A 183 -1.27 -13.21 0.20
CA ASN A 183 -2.15 -14.36 0.21
C ASN A 183 -3.49 -13.99 -0.44
N ALA A 184 -3.60 -14.15 -1.76
CA ALA A 184 -4.87 -14.04 -2.45
C ALA A 184 -5.66 -15.37 -2.33
N PRO A 185 -6.99 -15.33 -2.14
CA PRO A 185 -7.81 -16.54 -2.15
C PRO A 185 -7.64 -17.34 -3.45
N ALA A 186 -7.50 -18.67 -3.34
CA ALA A 186 -7.35 -19.54 -4.50
C ALA A 186 -8.55 -19.42 -5.46
N GLY A 187 -8.28 -19.25 -6.75
CA GLY A 187 -9.32 -19.06 -7.78
C GLY A 187 -9.98 -17.67 -7.78
N SER A 188 -9.44 -16.70 -7.03
CA SER A 188 -9.82 -15.29 -7.14
C SER A 188 -8.95 -14.56 -8.16
N THR A 189 -9.53 -13.55 -8.82
CA THR A 189 -8.81 -12.65 -9.73
C THR A 189 -7.80 -11.76 -8.98
N LEU A 190 -7.92 -11.66 -7.65
CA LEU A 190 -7.06 -10.88 -6.78
C LEU A 190 -5.57 -11.26 -6.87
N ALA A 191 -5.24 -12.52 -7.18
CA ALA A 191 -3.86 -12.97 -7.29
C ALA A 191 -3.08 -12.26 -8.41
N ALA A 192 -3.79 -11.78 -9.44
CA ALA A 192 -3.22 -11.03 -10.55
C ALA A 192 -3.30 -9.51 -10.35
N ILE A 193 -3.99 -9.03 -9.31
CA ILE A 193 -4.12 -7.59 -9.08
C ILE A 193 -2.86 -7.08 -8.40
N GLU A 194 -2.20 -6.18 -9.12
CA GLU A 194 -1.09 -5.38 -8.64
C GLU A 194 -1.54 -3.91 -8.61
N ARG A 195 -1.11 -3.18 -7.59
CA ARG A 195 -1.39 -1.75 -7.44
C ARG A 195 -0.08 -0.97 -7.44
N GLU A 196 -0.07 0.11 -8.20
CA GLU A 196 1.00 1.10 -8.20
C GLU A 196 0.56 2.34 -7.42
N PHE A 197 1.42 2.80 -6.53
CA PHE A 197 1.27 4.06 -5.84
C PHE A 197 2.51 4.93 -6.09
N ARG A 198 2.28 6.23 -6.32
CA ARG A 198 3.33 7.21 -6.54
C ARG A 198 3.12 8.40 -5.61
N GLU A 199 4.18 8.80 -4.92
CA GLU A 199 4.20 10.01 -4.12
C GLU A 199 5.50 10.78 -4.39
N THR A 200 5.39 12.07 -4.67
CA THR A 200 6.54 12.96 -4.79
C THR A 200 6.89 13.54 -3.43
N VAL A 201 8.16 13.45 -3.07
CA VAL A 201 8.71 13.95 -1.81
C VAL A 201 9.72 15.04 -2.10
N PHE A 202 9.57 16.15 -1.38
CA PHE A 202 10.51 17.27 -1.41
C PHE A 202 11.48 17.19 -0.23
N VAL A 203 12.77 17.30 -0.52
CA VAL A 203 13.86 17.36 0.45
C VAL A 203 14.34 18.80 0.51
N ARG A 204 14.61 19.31 1.72
CA ARG A 204 14.87 20.74 1.98
C ARG A 204 16.09 21.33 1.27
N SER A 205 16.99 20.55 0.69
CA SER A 205 18.10 21.08 -0.11
C SER A 205 18.42 20.16 -1.29
N GLY A 206 18.66 20.78 -2.45
CA GLY A 206 19.13 20.08 -3.66
C GLY A 206 20.60 19.67 -3.55
N PRO A 207 21.12 18.88 -4.51
CA PRO A 207 22.54 18.56 -4.62
C PRO A 207 23.38 19.83 -4.54
N VAL A 208 24.42 19.74 -3.72
CA VAL A 208 25.60 20.59 -3.88
C VAL A 208 26.31 20.12 -5.16
N ASN A 209 26.42 21.01 -6.14
CA ASN A 209 27.36 20.84 -7.25
C ASN A 209 28.78 21.19 -6.79
#